data_AF-A0A356R7G8-F1
#
_entry.id   AF-A0A356R7G8-F1
#
_cell.length_a   1.000
_cell.length_b   1.000
_cell.length_c   1.000
_cell.angle_alpha   90.00
_cell.angle_beta   90.00
_cell.angle_gamma   90.00
#
_symmetry.space_group_name_H-M   'P 1'
#
loop_
_entity.id
_entity.type
_entity.pdbx_description
1 polymer ?
#
loop_
_entity_poly.entity_id
_entity_poly.type
_entity_poly.pdbx_seq_one_letter_code
_entity_poly.pdbx_strand_id
1 'polypeptide(L)'
;MKTGWWSTGGLRSVGFTLLALLGGLGLVYTSVGAPMAANTWQRLVNPGELSVVHASLEQNCASCHTPVMGVDATKCILCHANEESLLQRQPTAFHADVRECRSCHLEHQGHVRKPTNMDHRALAKIGLSTLPSDGDSLGEAEMVRWNLMNWLEHSEVLVASPLNNPGLAPEEAILNCATCHKNDDRHFELLGQDCAACHATQAWTLPEFQ
;
A
#
# COMPACT_ATOMS: atom_id res chain seq x y z
N MET A 1 30.55 59.37 47.87
CA MET A 1 29.52 58.91 46.91
C MET A 1 30.24 58.13 45.82
N LYS A 2 29.89 56.85 45.63
CA LYS A 2 30.58 55.92 44.70
C LYS A 2 30.22 56.27 43.25
N THR A 3 31.22 56.49 42.39
CA THR A 3 31.04 56.70 40.96
C THR A 3 30.74 55.35 40.28
N GLY A 4 29.55 55.23 39.71
CA GLY A 4 29.07 54.02 39.05
C GLY A 4 29.86 53.72 37.78
N TRP A 5 30.16 52.45 37.57
CA TRP A 5 31.02 51.88 36.53
C TRP A 5 30.45 51.91 35.09
N TRP A 6 29.49 52.80 34.82
CA TRP A 6 28.73 52.86 33.57
C TRP A 6 29.22 54.05 32.72
N SER A 7 30.44 53.96 32.19
CA SER A 7 30.83 54.86 31.09
C SER A 7 30.18 54.37 29.79
N THR A 8 29.77 55.31 28.94
CA THR A 8 29.15 55.03 27.62
C THR A 8 30.01 54.12 26.71
N GLY A 9 31.31 54.01 27.00
CA GLY A 9 32.23 53.08 26.34
C GLY A 9 32.02 51.61 26.71
N GLY A 10 31.61 51.30 27.95
CA GLY A 10 31.33 49.93 28.39
C GLY A 10 30.08 49.33 27.73
N LEU A 11 29.01 50.13 27.57
CA LEU A 11 27.81 49.70 26.86
C LEU A 11 28.07 49.42 25.37
N ARG A 12 28.96 50.20 24.74
CA ARG A 12 29.36 50.00 23.35
C ARG A 12 30.21 48.74 23.17
N SER A 13 31.17 48.46 24.05
CA SER A 13 31.98 47.25 23.94
C SER A 13 31.17 45.98 24.18
N VAL A 14 30.21 46.00 25.11
CA VAL A 14 29.28 44.90 25.35
C VAL A 14 28.36 44.69 24.13
N GLY A 15 27.85 45.76 23.51
CA GLY A 15 27.04 45.66 22.30
C GLY A 15 27.79 45.05 21.10
N PHE A 16 29.03 45.46 20.86
CA PHE A 16 29.86 44.93 19.78
C PHE A 16 30.26 43.46 20.00
N THR A 17 30.56 43.07 21.24
CA THR A 17 30.89 41.67 21.55
C THR A 17 29.67 40.75 21.42
N LEU A 18 28.48 41.20 21.77
CA LEU A 18 27.23 40.44 21.57
C LEU A 18 26.90 40.27 20.09
N LEU A 19 27.06 41.32 19.27
CA LEU A 19 26.87 41.24 17.82
C LEU A 19 27.90 40.32 17.14
N ALA A 20 29.16 40.37 17.56
CA ALA A 20 30.20 39.47 17.03
C ALA A 20 29.94 38.01 17.42
N LEU A 21 29.46 37.75 18.64
CA LEU A 21 29.08 36.41 19.08
C LEU A 21 27.86 35.88 18.33
N LEU A 22 26.83 36.71 18.12
CA LEU A 22 25.65 36.34 17.34
C LEU A 22 25.98 36.12 15.86
N GLY A 23 26.83 36.96 15.26
CA GLY A 23 27.33 36.79 13.90
C GLY A 23 28.20 35.53 13.76
N GLY A 24 29.05 35.25 14.75
CA GLY A 24 29.86 34.04 14.82
C GLY A 24 29.02 32.78 14.99
N LEU A 25 28.03 32.78 15.89
CA LEU A 25 27.08 31.66 16.06
C LEU A 25 26.26 31.44 14.79
N GLY A 26 25.83 32.51 14.11
CA GLY A 26 25.12 32.43 12.84
C GLY A 26 25.97 31.77 11.75
N LEU A 27 27.25 32.14 11.64
CA LEU A 27 28.19 31.53 10.69
C LEU A 27 28.47 30.05 11.02
N VAL A 28 28.60 29.71 12.30
CA VAL A 28 28.78 28.32 12.76
C VAL A 28 27.52 27.49 12.48
N TYR A 29 26.32 28.04 12.71
CA TYR A 29 25.06 27.37 12.38
C TYR A 29 24.95 27.06 10.87
N THR A 30 25.34 27.99 10.01
CA THR A 30 25.34 27.77 8.55
C THR A 30 26.44 26.81 8.06
N SER A 31 27.52 26.63 8.82
CA SER A 31 28.66 25.80 8.41
C SER A 31 28.70 24.40 9.04
N VAL A 32 28.03 24.20 10.19
CA VAL A 32 28.09 22.95 10.98
C VAL A 32 26.79 22.14 10.93
N GLY A 33 25.73 22.61 10.28
CA GLY A 33 24.46 21.88 10.30
C GLY A 33 23.56 22.16 9.11
N ALA A 34 23.91 21.64 7.93
CA ALA A 34 22.84 21.06 7.15
C ALA A 34 22.23 19.96 8.05
N PRO A 35 20.93 19.99 8.38
CA PRO A 35 20.32 18.82 8.99
C PRO A 35 20.66 17.65 8.08
N MET A 36 21.14 16.54 8.66
CA MET A 36 21.40 15.31 7.91
C MET A 36 20.30 15.15 6.88
N ALA A 37 20.65 14.98 5.60
CA ALA A 37 19.66 14.89 4.53
C ALA A 37 18.58 13.90 4.99
N ALA A 38 17.31 14.33 4.95
CA ALA A 38 16.19 13.64 5.62
C ALA A 38 16.09 12.15 5.24
N ASN A 39 16.64 11.78 4.10
CA ASN A 39 16.74 10.44 3.54
C ASN A 39 17.83 9.53 4.13
N THR A 40 18.68 10.01 5.03
CA THR A 40 19.81 9.21 5.56
C THR A 40 19.31 8.10 6.48
N TRP A 41 18.38 8.39 7.39
CA TRP A 41 17.78 7.39 8.27
C TRP A 41 16.81 6.46 7.55
N GLN A 42 16.08 6.99 6.55
CA GLN A 42 15.12 6.22 5.75
C GLN A 42 15.81 5.13 4.94
N ARG A 43 17.04 5.36 4.47
CA ARG A 43 17.85 4.33 3.77
C ARG A 43 18.29 3.19 4.66
N LEU A 44 18.51 3.42 5.96
CA LEU A 44 18.86 2.36 6.91
C LEU A 44 17.74 1.33 7.09
N VAL A 45 16.49 1.72 6.79
CA VAL A 45 15.30 0.88 6.92
C VAL A 45 14.69 0.52 5.57
N ASN A 46 15.45 0.61 4.48
CA ASN A 46 14.97 0.25 3.16
C ASN A 46 14.82 -1.28 3.03
N PRO A 47 13.59 -1.82 2.81
CA PRO A 47 13.37 -3.27 2.69
C PRO A 47 14.05 -3.89 1.47
N GLY A 48 14.34 -3.10 0.45
CA GLY A 48 14.92 -3.55 -0.82
C GLY A 48 14.88 -2.46 -1.89
N GLU A 49 15.51 -2.72 -3.03
CA GLU A 49 15.46 -1.81 -4.18
C GLU A 49 14.03 -1.71 -4.74
N LEU A 50 13.70 -0.56 -5.31
CA LEU A 50 12.42 -0.38 -5.99
C LEU A 50 12.38 -1.21 -7.28
N SER A 51 11.22 -1.31 -7.90
CA SER A 51 11.00 -1.92 -9.21
C SER A 51 11.62 -1.05 -10.31
N VAL A 52 11.89 -1.63 -11.49
CA VAL A 52 12.47 -0.88 -12.63
C VAL A 52 11.64 0.35 -13.01
N VAL A 53 10.32 0.24 -12.91
CA VAL A 53 9.41 1.32 -13.31
C VAL A 53 9.42 2.50 -12.33
N HIS A 54 9.84 2.29 -11.09
CA HIS A 54 9.97 3.33 -10.06
C HIS A 54 11.43 3.56 -9.62
N ALA A 55 12.42 3.01 -10.31
CA ALA A 55 13.84 3.15 -9.94
C ALA A 55 14.28 4.62 -9.81
N SER A 56 13.68 5.54 -10.57
CA SER A 56 13.96 6.97 -10.46
C SER A 56 13.53 7.60 -9.13
N LEU A 57 12.70 6.92 -8.34
CA LEU A 57 12.17 7.37 -7.05
C LEU A 57 12.97 6.85 -5.85
N GLU A 58 14.04 6.09 -6.05
CA GLU A 58 14.82 5.45 -4.97
C GLU A 58 15.31 6.44 -3.89
N GLN A 59 15.53 7.70 -4.27
CA GLN A 59 16.01 8.74 -3.36
C GLN A 59 14.89 9.64 -2.81
N ASN A 60 13.64 9.41 -3.23
CA ASN A 60 12.49 10.22 -2.87
C ASN A 60 11.38 9.35 -2.26
N CYS A 61 11.66 8.78 -1.09
CA CYS A 61 10.72 7.90 -0.37
C CYS A 61 9.35 8.59 -0.11
N ALA A 62 9.37 9.91 0.05
CA ALA A 62 8.17 10.72 0.27
C ALA A 62 7.23 10.77 -0.95
N SER A 63 7.68 10.32 -2.13
CA SER A 63 6.82 10.12 -3.31
C SER A 63 5.76 9.06 -3.10
N CYS A 64 5.96 8.10 -2.18
CA CYS A 64 4.99 7.04 -1.90
C CYS A 64 4.60 7.01 -0.41
N HIS A 65 5.50 7.40 0.48
CA HIS A 65 5.27 7.35 1.93
C HIS A 65 4.85 8.69 2.52
N THR A 66 3.86 8.68 3.41
CA THR A 66 3.53 9.78 4.31
C THR A 66 4.08 9.47 5.71
N PRO A 67 4.72 10.43 6.41
CA PRO A 67 5.27 10.18 7.75
C PRO A 67 4.24 9.55 8.68
N VAL A 68 4.66 8.54 9.45
CA VAL A 68 3.82 7.75 10.37
C VAL A 68 2.78 6.85 9.69
N MET A 69 2.14 7.29 8.60
CA MET A 69 1.10 6.52 7.91
C MET A 69 1.65 5.43 6.96
N GLY A 70 2.91 5.53 6.56
CA GLY A 70 3.51 4.58 5.62
C GLY A 70 3.11 4.89 4.17
N VAL A 71 2.91 3.87 3.35
CA VAL A 71 2.54 4.05 1.93
C VAL A 71 1.14 4.67 1.83
N ASP A 72 1.02 5.73 1.04
CA ASP A 72 -0.22 6.50 0.87
C ASP A 72 -0.76 6.32 -0.55
N ALA A 73 -1.92 5.67 -0.67
CA ALA A 73 -2.55 5.38 -1.97
C ALA A 73 -2.82 6.64 -2.79
N THR A 74 -3.06 7.78 -2.15
CA THR A 74 -3.27 9.07 -2.83
C THR A 74 -2.07 9.42 -3.71
N LYS A 75 -0.85 9.10 -3.26
CA LYS A 75 0.38 9.42 -3.98
C LYS A 75 0.57 8.56 -5.22
N CYS A 76 0.08 7.31 -5.21
CA CYS A 76 0.01 6.47 -6.41
C CYS A 76 -0.94 7.10 -7.44
N ILE A 77 -2.12 7.52 -6.97
CA ILE A 77 -3.18 8.11 -7.81
C ILE A 77 -2.71 9.41 -8.46
N LEU A 78 -1.92 10.25 -7.77
CA LEU A 78 -1.41 11.51 -8.35
C LEU A 78 -0.66 11.33 -9.69
N CYS A 79 0.00 10.19 -9.88
CA CYS A 79 0.69 9.88 -11.14
C CYS A 79 -0.13 8.95 -12.05
N HIS A 80 -0.93 8.04 -11.49
CA HIS A 80 -1.62 6.99 -12.26
C HIS A 80 -3.11 7.22 -12.52
N ALA A 81 -3.74 8.27 -11.96
CA ALA A 81 -5.19 8.51 -12.07
C ALA A 81 -5.73 8.57 -13.51
N ASN A 82 -4.90 9.03 -14.45
CA ASN A 82 -5.31 9.23 -15.85
C ASN A 82 -4.56 8.29 -16.82
N GLU A 83 -3.88 7.26 -16.30
CA GLU A 83 -3.12 6.35 -17.15
C GLU A 83 -4.04 5.24 -17.69
N GLU A 84 -4.76 5.54 -18.77
CA GLU A 84 -5.70 4.61 -19.41
C GLU A 84 -5.06 3.26 -19.71
N SER A 85 -3.79 3.25 -20.11
CA SER A 85 -3.05 2.03 -20.46
C SER A 85 -2.81 1.09 -19.26
N LEU A 86 -2.87 1.62 -18.03
CA LEU A 86 -2.78 0.87 -16.78
C LEU A 86 -4.17 0.55 -16.22
N LEU A 87 -5.12 1.47 -16.30
CA LEU A 87 -6.46 1.32 -15.74
C LEU A 87 -7.39 0.45 -16.58
N GLN A 88 -7.20 0.39 -17.90
CA GLN A 88 -8.05 -0.41 -18.81
C GLN A 88 -7.55 -1.84 -19.02
N ARG A 89 -6.41 -2.23 -18.42
CA ARG A 89 -5.72 -3.47 -18.76
C ARG A 89 -6.37 -4.76 -18.24
N GLN A 90 -7.44 -4.68 -17.47
CA GLN A 90 -8.37 -5.77 -17.19
C GLN A 90 -9.77 -5.16 -17.02
N PRO A 91 -10.83 -5.68 -17.67
CA PRO A 91 -12.13 -5.03 -17.77
C PRO A 91 -12.95 -5.25 -16.49
N THR A 92 -12.40 -4.91 -15.34
CA THR A 92 -13.07 -5.07 -14.05
C THR A 92 -13.44 -3.70 -13.53
N ALA A 93 -14.72 -3.48 -13.20
CA ALA A 93 -15.17 -2.30 -12.46
C ALA A 93 -14.37 -2.08 -11.17
N PHE A 94 -13.77 -3.14 -10.63
CA PHE A 94 -12.93 -3.12 -9.43
C PHE A 94 -11.81 -2.06 -9.44
N HIS A 95 -11.03 -1.93 -10.52
CA HIS A 95 -9.92 -0.98 -10.56
C HIS A 95 -10.37 0.49 -10.56
N ALA A 96 -11.65 0.76 -10.86
CA ALA A 96 -12.22 2.10 -10.80
C ALA A 96 -12.54 2.55 -9.37
N ASP A 97 -12.90 1.61 -8.49
CA ASP A 97 -13.37 1.91 -7.13
C ASP A 97 -12.33 1.57 -6.04
N VAL A 98 -11.30 0.79 -6.37
CA VAL A 98 -10.30 0.34 -5.40
C VAL A 98 -9.44 1.50 -4.88
N ARG A 99 -9.33 1.60 -3.54
CA ARG A 99 -8.54 2.62 -2.83
C ARG A 99 -7.27 2.09 -2.16
N GLU A 100 -7.01 0.80 -2.30
CA GLU A 100 -5.80 0.14 -1.79
C GLU A 100 -5.03 -0.46 -2.97
N CYS A 101 -3.80 -0.02 -3.17
CA CYS A 101 -2.97 -0.44 -4.29
C CYS A 101 -1.91 -1.43 -3.85
N ARG A 102 -1.39 -1.31 -2.62
CA ARG A 102 -0.12 -1.94 -2.20
C ARG A 102 -0.22 -3.45 -2.01
N SER A 103 -1.40 -3.97 -1.70
CA SER A 103 -1.60 -5.41 -1.53
C SER A 103 -1.42 -6.20 -2.82
N CYS A 104 -1.67 -5.53 -3.95
CA CYS A 104 -1.57 -6.11 -5.29
C CYS A 104 -0.33 -5.57 -6.02
N HIS A 105 -0.01 -4.30 -5.83
CA HIS A 105 1.16 -3.63 -6.37
C HIS A 105 2.28 -3.52 -5.32
N LEU A 106 3.00 -4.62 -5.13
CA LEU A 106 4.09 -4.70 -4.17
C LEU A 106 5.37 -4.06 -4.72
N GLU A 107 5.91 -3.11 -3.96
CA GLU A 107 7.20 -2.47 -4.21
C GLU A 107 8.29 -3.04 -3.29
N HIS A 108 9.55 -2.65 -3.47
CA HIS A 108 10.74 -3.15 -2.76
C HIS A 108 11.11 -4.61 -3.07
N GLN A 109 10.73 -5.10 -4.25
CA GLN A 109 11.06 -6.45 -4.72
C GLN A 109 12.25 -6.47 -5.70
N GLY A 110 12.90 -5.31 -5.90
CA GLY A 110 14.01 -5.12 -6.82
C GLY A 110 13.60 -4.99 -8.29
N HIS A 111 14.60 -4.67 -9.11
CA HIS A 111 14.44 -4.30 -10.51
C HIS A 111 13.85 -5.40 -11.42
N VAL A 112 13.95 -6.68 -11.04
CA VAL A 112 13.61 -7.78 -11.94
C VAL A 112 12.10 -8.10 -11.96
N ARG A 113 11.36 -7.79 -10.91
CA ARG A 113 9.94 -8.12 -10.81
C ARG A 113 9.07 -6.92 -11.15
N LYS A 114 8.02 -7.17 -11.93
CA LYS A 114 6.91 -6.21 -12.05
C LYS A 114 6.30 -6.03 -10.65
N PRO A 115 5.91 -4.81 -10.26
CA PRO A 115 5.29 -4.55 -8.97
C PRO A 115 3.82 -4.98 -9.03
N THR A 116 3.57 -6.25 -9.31
CA THR A 116 2.24 -6.85 -9.34
C THR A 116 2.37 -8.27 -8.84
N ASN A 117 1.77 -8.53 -7.69
CA ASN A 117 1.67 -9.83 -7.07
C ASN A 117 0.31 -9.91 -6.39
N MET A 118 -0.67 -10.51 -7.07
CA MET A 118 -2.04 -10.58 -6.58
C MET A 118 -2.13 -11.54 -5.38
N ASP A 119 -2.57 -11.02 -4.24
CA ASP A 119 -2.95 -11.81 -3.07
C ASP A 119 -4.49 -11.86 -2.98
N HIS A 120 -5.05 -13.03 -3.29
CA HIS A 120 -6.50 -13.26 -3.28
C HIS A 120 -7.11 -13.14 -1.89
N ARG A 121 -6.37 -13.47 -0.82
CA ARG A 121 -6.85 -13.29 0.56
C ARG A 121 -6.90 -11.82 0.94
N ALA A 122 -5.91 -11.04 0.52
CA ALA A 122 -5.93 -9.59 0.70
C ALA A 122 -7.11 -8.95 -0.05
N LEU A 123 -7.37 -9.40 -1.28
CA LEU A 123 -8.54 -8.97 -2.08
C LEU A 123 -9.86 -9.24 -1.34
N ALA A 124 -10.06 -10.46 -0.84
CA ALA A 124 -11.25 -10.83 -0.07
C ALA A 124 -11.47 -9.91 1.14
N LYS A 125 -10.40 -9.61 1.89
CA LYS A 125 -10.45 -8.70 3.05
C LYS A 125 -10.80 -7.27 2.66
N ILE A 126 -10.24 -6.77 1.57
CA ILE A 126 -10.55 -5.43 1.05
C ILE A 126 -12.03 -5.37 0.70
N GLY A 127 -12.54 -6.34 -0.08
CA GLY A 127 -13.95 -6.43 -0.44
C GLY A 127 -14.87 -6.39 0.78
N LEU A 128 -14.57 -7.20 1.80
CA LEU A 128 -15.34 -7.22 3.05
C LEU A 128 -15.31 -5.87 3.78
N SER A 129 -14.16 -5.20 3.81
CA SER A 129 -14.02 -3.89 4.46
C SER A 129 -14.70 -2.74 3.71
N THR A 130 -14.89 -2.89 2.40
CA THR A 130 -15.54 -1.89 1.54
C THR A 130 -17.05 -1.99 1.51
N LEU A 131 -17.64 -3.08 2.02
CA LEU A 131 -19.09 -3.21 2.09
C LEU A 131 -19.67 -2.15 3.03
N PRO A 132 -20.69 -1.38 2.59
CA PRO A 132 -21.45 -0.48 3.45
C PRO A 132 -21.93 -1.19 4.72
N SER A 133 -21.83 -0.52 5.86
CA SER A 133 -22.37 -0.97 7.14
C SER A 133 -23.55 -0.11 7.58
N ASP A 134 -24.34 0.38 6.62
CA ASP A 134 -25.54 1.15 6.90
C ASP A 134 -26.55 0.23 7.60
N GLY A 135 -26.96 0.63 8.81
CA GLY A 135 -27.84 -0.16 9.67
C GLY A 135 -29.29 -0.30 9.16
N ASP A 136 -29.53 -0.12 7.86
CA ASP A 136 -30.83 -0.32 7.23
C ASP A 136 -30.91 -1.76 6.71
N SER A 137 -31.70 -2.58 7.41
CA SER A 137 -31.57 -4.04 7.43
C SER A 137 -32.03 -4.77 6.16
N LEU A 138 -32.16 -4.10 5.02
CA LEU A 138 -32.70 -4.67 3.77
C LEU A 138 -31.93 -4.23 2.51
N GLY A 139 -30.69 -3.77 2.65
CA GLY A 139 -29.81 -3.45 1.53
C GLY A 139 -29.08 -4.67 0.95
N GLU A 140 -28.77 -4.63 -0.36
CA GLU A 140 -27.96 -5.65 -1.04
C GLU A 140 -26.58 -5.83 -0.38
N ALA A 141 -25.98 -4.74 0.13
CA ALA A 141 -24.72 -4.76 0.86
C ALA A 141 -24.79 -5.57 2.16
N GLU A 142 -25.87 -5.44 2.95
CA GLU A 142 -26.04 -6.18 4.19
C GLU A 142 -26.31 -7.66 3.90
N MET A 143 -27.04 -8.00 2.84
CA MET A 143 -27.18 -9.39 2.40
C MET A 143 -25.85 -10.01 1.95
N VAL A 144 -25.05 -9.28 1.16
CA VAL A 144 -23.72 -9.74 0.74
C VAL A 144 -22.82 -9.92 1.97
N ARG A 145 -22.84 -8.98 2.91
CA ARG A 145 -22.10 -9.04 4.16
C ARG A 145 -22.55 -10.20 5.04
N TRP A 146 -23.85 -10.39 5.23
CA TRP A 146 -24.40 -11.50 6.01
C TRP A 146 -24.04 -12.85 5.37
N ASN A 147 -24.23 -13.00 4.06
CA ASN A 147 -23.83 -14.20 3.32
C ASN A 147 -22.34 -14.47 3.52
N LEU A 148 -21.49 -13.46 3.36
CA LEU A 148 -20.05 -13.57 3.52
C LEU A 148 -19.64 -13.95 4.95
N MET A 149 -20.21 -13.31 5.97
CA MET A 149 -19.91 -13.60 7.37
C MET A 149 -20.41 -14.98 7.79
N ASN A 150 -21.65 -15.32 7.43
CA ASN A 150 -22.21 -16.64 7.68
C ASN A 150 -21.37 -17.75 7.02
N TRP A 151 -20.81 -17.47 5.84
CA TRP A 151 -19.92 -18.38 5.11
C TRP A 151 -18.54 -18.51 5.80
N LEU A 152 -17.97 -17.42 6.33
CA LEU A 152 -16.73 -17.47 7.11
C LEU A 152 -16.91 -18.22 8.44
N GLU A 153 -18.01 -17.95 9.15
CA GLU A 153 -18.34 -18.55 10.46
C GLU A 153 -18.71 -20.04 10.35
N HIS A 154 -19.35 -20.46 9.25
CA HIS A 154 -19.75 -21.85 9.00
C HIS A 154 -18.91 -22.52 7.90
N SER A 155 -17.68 -22.04 7.68
CA SER A 155 -16.76 -22.57 6.67
C SER A 155 -16.49 -24.06 6.84
N GLU A 156 -16.61 -24.60 8.05
CA GLU A 156 -16.56 -26.03 8.38
C GLU A 156 -17.64 -26.89 7.70
N VAL A 157 -18.82 -26.33 7.38
CA VAL A 157 -19.87 -27.02 6.59
C VAL A 157 -19.50 -27.11 5.11
N LEU A 158 -18.72 -26.15 4.61
CA LEU A 158 -18.19 -26.14 3.24
C LEU A 158 -16.93 -26.99 3.10
N VAL A 159 -16.11 -27.06 4.15
CA VAL A 159 -14.99 -28.00 4.27
C VAL A 159 -15.48 -29.45 4.23
N ALA A 160 -16.73 -29.70 4.66
CA ALA A 160 -17.41 -30.99 4.57
C ALA A 160 -18.10 -31.25 3.21
N SER A 161 -18.07 -30.31 2.26
CA SER A 161 -18.66 -30.47 0.92
C SER A 161 -17.80 -31.39 0.04
N PRO A 162 -18.39 -32.28 -0.78
CA PRO A 162 -17.66 -33.08 -1.79
C PRO A 162 -16.95 -32.24 -2.87
N LEU A 163 -17.23 -30.94 -2.94
CA LEU A 163 -16.60 -29.96 -3.84
C LEU A 163 -15.45 -29.20 -3.16
N ASN A 164 -15.05 -29.58 -1.95
CA ASN A 164 -14.00 -28.89 -1.21
C ASN A 164 -12.64 -29.12 -1.88
N ASN A 165 -12.07 -28.05 -2.42
CA ASN A 165 -10.70 -28.06 -2.91
C ASN A 165 -9.74 -27.81 -1.73
N PRO A 166 -9.00 -28.82 -1.26
CA PRO A 166 -8.12 -28.68 -0.10
C PRO A 166 -6.96 -27.69 -0.33
N GLY A 167 -6.73 -27.28 -1.58
CA GLY A 167 -5.73 -26.28 -1.94
C GLY A 167 -6.16 -24.83 -1.75
N LEU A 168 -7.41 -24.55 -1.35
CA LEU A 168 -7.92 -23.18 -1.18
C LEU A 168 -8.10 -22.78 0.28
N ALA A 169 -7.86 -21.49 0.54
CA ALA A 169 -8.34 -20.86 1.76
C ALA A 169 -9.86 -20.75 1.81
N PRO A 170 -10.46 -20.73 3.02
CA PRO A 170 -11.84 -20.28 3.17
C PRO A 170 -12.07 -18.88 2.57
N GLU A 171 -11.17 -17.92 2.81
CA GLU A 171 -11.35 -16.56 2.27
C GLU A 171 -11.13 -16.45 0.75
N GLU A 172 -10.53 -17.46 0.12
CA GLU A 172 -10.34 -17.48 -1.33
C GLU A 172 -11.52 -18.16 -2.04
N ALA A 173 -12.12 -19.17 -1.42
CA ALA A 173 -13.23 -19.92 -1.99
C ALA A 173 -14.55 -19.12 -2.12
N ILE A 174 -14.64 -17.94 -1.51
CA ILE A 174 -15.74 -16.98 -1.70
C ILE A 174 -15.59 -16.14 -2.98
N LEU A 175 -14.41 -16.14 -3.61
CA LEU A 175 -14.14 -15.26 -4.74
C LEU A 175 -14.74 -15.82 -6.03
N ASN A 176 -15.33 -14.94 -6.83
CA ASN A 176 -15.76 -15.27 -8.18
C ASN A 176 -14.56 -15.12 -9.14
N CYS A 177 -13.73 -16.17 -9.25
CA CYS A 177 -12.50 -16.18 -10.04
C CYS A 177 -12.72 -15.73 -11.49
N ALA A 178 -13.82 -16.17 -12.10
CA ALA A 178 -14.17 -15.86 -13.48
C ALA A 178 -14.33 -14.35 -13.74
N THR A 179 -14.70 -13.56 -12.74
CA THR A 179 -14.88 -12.11 -12.92
C THR A 179 -13.59 -11.41 -13.37
N CYS A 180 -12.43 -11.91 -12.94
CA CYS A 180 -11.11 -11.40 -13.35
C CYS A 180 -10.44 -12.31 -14.39
N HIS A 181 -10.59 -13.63 -14.26
CA HIS A 181 -9.87 -14.62 -15.06
C HIS A 181 -10.68 -15.22 -16.21
N LYS A 182 -11.79 -14.58 -16.61
CA LYS A 182 -12.59 -15.04 -17.77
C LYS A 182 -11.74 -15.24 -19.03
N ASN A 183 -10.82 -14.31 -19.30
CA ASN A 183 -9.94 -14.39 -20.47
C ASN A 183 -8.82 -15.42 -20.33
N ASP A 184 -8.57 -15.92 -19.11
CA ASP A 184 -7.58 -16.94 -18.83
C ASP A 184 -8.18 -18.36 -18.85
N ASP A 185 -9.51 -18.48 -18.94
CA ASP A 185 -10.21 -19.76 -18.93
C ASP A 185 -9.86 -20.62 -20.15
N ARG A 186 -9.18 -21.73 -19.89
CA ARG A 186 -8.78 -22.72 -20.89
C ARG A 186 -9.89 -23.67 -21.28
N HIS A 187 -10.99 -23.68 -20.53
CA HIS A 187 -12.15 -24.51 -20.79
C HIS A 187 -13.16 -23.84 -21.70
N PHE A 188 -12.96 -22.56 -22.04
CA PHE A 188 -13.87 -21.80 -22.90
C PHE A 188 -15.33 -21.87 -22.41
N GLU A 189 -15.52 -21.73 -21.10
CA GLU A 189 -16.80 -21.76 -20.37
C GLU A 189 -17.52 -23.12 -20.34
N LEU A 190 -16.93 -24.19 -20.91
CA LEU A 190 -17.57 -25.51 -21.02
C LEU A 190 -17.80 -26.24 -19.68
N LEU A 191 -17.09 -25.84 -18.62
CA LEU A 191 -17.19 -26.45 -17.28
C LEU A 191 -17.93 -25.55 -16.26
N GLY A 192 -18.53 -24.44 -16.70
CA GLY A 192 -19.13 -23.45 -15.82
C GLY A 192 -18.10 -22.47 -15.22
N GLN A 193 -18.50 -21.74 -14.18
CA GLN A 193 -17.72 -20.63 -13.60
C GLN A 193 -17.20 -20.92 -12.18
N ASP A 194 -17.49 -22.11 -11.64
CA ASP A 194 -16.98 -22.54 -10.33
C ASP A 194 -15.56 -23.10 -10.48
N CYS A 195 -14.61 -22.20 -10.78
CA CYS A 195 -13.21 -22.58 -10.95
C CYS A 195 -12.61 -23.21 -9.69
N ALA A 196 -13.11 -22.81 -8.51
CA ALA A 196 -12.62 -23.22 -7.21
C ALA A 196 -12.86 -24.71 -6.91
N ALA A 197 -13.88 -25.32 -7.54
CA ALA A 197 -14.14 -26.75 -7.45
C ALA A 197 -12.95 -27.63 -7.88
N CYS A 198 -12.07 -27.10 -8.74
CA CYS A 198 -10.89 -27.80 -9.24
C CYS A 198 -9.58 -27.05 -8.95
N HIS A 199 -9.53 -25.74 -9.18
CA HIS A 199 -8.27 -24.97 -9.16
C HIS A 199 -8.00 -24.27 -7.83
N ALA A 200 -6.72 -24.19 -7.47
CA ALA A 200 -6.23 -23.44 -6.31
C ALA A 200 -5.36 -22.25 -6.75
N THR A 201 -5.25 -21.23 -5.90
CA THR A 201 -4.47 -20.00 -6.19
C THR A 201 -2.96 -20.25 -6.14
N GLN A 202 -2.52 -21.23 -5.35
CA GLN A 202 -1.11 -21.63 -5.23
C GLN A 202 -0.58 -22.37 -6.47
N ALA A 203 -1.44 -23.14 -7.14
CA ALA A 203 -1.12 -23.89 -8.35
C ALA A 203 -2.40 -24.13 -9.15
N TRP A 204 -2.43 -23.62 -10.38
CA TRP A 204 -3.59 -23.80 -11.27
C TRP A 204 -3.65 -25.20 -11.89
N THR A 205 -2.50 -25.87 -12.04
CA THR A 205 -2.43 -27.20 -12.63
C THR A 205 -2.82 -28.27 -11.62
N LEU A 206 -3.74 -29.13 -12.00
CA LEU A 206 -4.11 -30.32 -11.23
C LEU A 206 -3.00 -31.36 -11.35
N PRO A 207 -2.38 -31.83 -10.25
CA PRO A 207 -1.34 -32.86 -10.30
C PRO A 207 -1.75 -34.13 -11.05
N GLU A 208 -3.03 -34.48 -11.03
CA GLU A 208 -3.60 -35.66 -11.68
C GLU A 208 -3.61 -35.56 -13.21
N PHE A 209 -3.42 -34.36 -13.77
CA PHE A 209 -3.52 -34.06 -15.21
C PHE A 209 -2.25 -33.39 -15.77
N GLN A 210 -1.12 -33.54 -15.09
CA GLN A 210 0.20 -33.06 -15.55
C GLN A 210 0.95 -34.11 -16.40
#